data_AF-A0A7T7CB54-F1
#
_entry.id   AF-A0A7T7CB54-F1
#
_cell.length_a   1.000
_cell.length_b   1.000
_cell.length_c   1.000
_cell.angle_alpha   90.00
_cell.angle_beta   90.00
_cell.angle_gamma   90.00
#
_symmetry.space_group_name_H-M   'P 1'
#
loop_
_entity.id
_entity.type
_entity.pdbx_description
1 polymer ?
#
loop_
_entity_poly.entity_id
_entity_poly.type
_entity_poly.pdbx_seq_one_letter_code
_entity_poly.pdbx_strand_id
1 'polypeptide(L)'
;MNGLINTENNERGLLPFPVILAANKGEAEAMKVVIQHYESYMASLSMRKLQDEQGNIYWGMDKDTHDRLRSKLMQSVLAFEI
;
A
#
# COMPACT_ATOMS: atom_id res chain seq x y z
N MET A 1 26.64 -1.43 -23.59
CA MET A 1 27.06 -1.75 -22.22
C MET A 1 26.52 -0.68 -21.30
N ASN A 2 25.54 -1.01 -20.47
CA ASN A 2 25.03 -0.27 -19.31
C ASN A 2 24.32 -1.37 -18.52
N GLY A 3 24.74 -1.84 -17.35
CA GLY A 3 25.58 -1.34 -16.28
C GLY A 3 25.04 -2.15 -15.10
N LEU A 4 25.89 -2.94 -14.45
CA LEU A 4 25.48 -3.91 -13.43
C LEU A 4 24.47 -3.30 -12.45
N ILE A 5 23.28 -3.89 -12.37
CA ILE A 5 22.39 -3.65 -11.24
C ILE A 5 23.01 -4.43 -10.06
N ASN A 6 23.92 -3.77 -9.37
CA ASN A 6 24.49 -4.28 -8.12
C ASN A 6 23.35 -4.46 -7.10
N THR A 7 23.07 -5.71 -6.79
CA THR A 7 22.21 -6.17 -5.70
C THR A 7 22.86 -5.90 -4.34
N GLU A 8 23.11 -4.63 -4.01
CA GLU A 8 23.68 -4.20 -2.71
C GLU A 8 22.93 -3.00 -2.12
N ASN A 9 21.60 -2.92 -2.28
CA ASN A 9 20.75 -1.97 -1.56
C ASN A 9 19.34 -2.56 -1.38
N ASN A 10 19.17 -3.51 -0.46
CA ASN A 10 17.87 -4.09 -0.10
C ASN A 10 16.90 -3.07 0.56
N GLU A 11 17.35 -1.83 0.78
CA GLU A 11 16.56 -0.75 1.39
C GLU A 11 15.82 0.11 0.35
N ARG A 12 16.10 -0.06 -0.95
CA ARG A 12 15.41 0.72 -2.01
C ARG A 12 13.95 0.33 -2.07
N GLY A 13 13.11 1.17 -1.47
CA GLY A 13 11.66 0.98 -1.42
C GLY A 13 11.11 0.56 -0.06
N LEU A 14 11.94 0.49 0.99
CA LEU A 14 11.43 0.35 2.35
C LEU A 14 11.08 1.72 2.94
N LEU A 15 10.08 1.75 3.80
CA LEU A 15 9.79 2.92 4.63
C LEU A 15 10.89 3.10 5.69
N PRO A 16 11.35 4.33 5.95
CA PRO A 16 12.30 4.56 7.02
C PRO A 16 11.75 4.07 8.37
N PHE A 17 12.57 3.35 9.13
CA PHE A 17 12.17 2.84 10.45
C PHE A 17 11.55 3.91 11.38
N PRO A 18 12.05 5.16 11.44
CA PRO A 18 11.41 6.21 12.25
C PRO A 18 9.95 6.48 11.85
N VAL A 19 9.61 6.38 10.56
CA VAL A 19 8.24 6.54 10.07
C VAL A 19 7.37 5.38 10.53
N ILE A 20 7.88 4.15 10.44
CA ILE A 20 7.17 2.94 10.89
C ILE A 20 6.90 3.02 12.41
N LEU A 21 7.91 3.40 13.19
CA LEU A 21 7.79 3.56 14.65
C LEU A 21 6.80 4.65 15.03
N ALA A 22 6.81 5.80 14.35
CA ALA A 22 5.86 6.88 14.58
C ALA A 22 4.42 6.46 14.24
N ALA A 23 4.24 5.77 13.11
CA ALA A 23 2.93 5.27 12.69
C ALA A 23 2.38 4.20 13.65
N ASN A 24 3.23 3.30 14.12
CA ASN A 24 2.89 2.29 15.13
C ASN A 24 2.45 2.91 16.47
N LYS A 25 3.05 4.04 16.86
CA LYS A 25 2.64 4.85 18.02
C LYS A 25 1.34 5.65 17.80
N GLY A 26 0.72 5.54 16.63
CA GLY A 26 -0.55 6.21 16.32
C GLY A 26 -0.41 7.63 15.77
N GLU A 27 0.79 8.06 15.35
CA GLU A 27 0.96 9.38 14.73
C GLU A 27 0.30 9.43 13.35
N ALA A 28 -0.67 10.33 13.18
CA ALA A 28 -1.52 10.39 11.99
C ALA A 28 -0.74 10.71 10.70
N GLU A 29 0.22 11.65 10.76
CA GLU A 29 1.03 12.02 9.60
C GLU A 29 1.97 10.88 9.19
N ALA A 30 2.55 10.15 10.15
CA ALA A 30 3.35 8.97 9.85
C ALA A 30 2.50 7.84 9.24
N MET A 31 1.29 7.59 9.76
CA MET A 31 0.36 6.62 9.19
C MET A 31 -0.03 6.98 7.75
N LYS A 32 -0.25 8.26 7.46
CA LYS A 32 -0.53 8.74 6.10
C LYS A 32 0.63 8.44 5.14
N VAL A 33 1.88 8.64 5.57
CA VAL A 33 3.06 8.29 4.77
C VAL A 33 3.11 6.79 4.49
N VAL A 34 2.81 5.94 5.49
CA VAL A 34 2.73 4.48 5.31
C VAL A 34 1.67 4.11 4.28
N ILE A 35 0.45 4.66 4.40
CA ILE A 35 -0.65 4.40 3.45
C ILE A 35 -0.26 4.84 2.03
N GLN A 36 0.28 6.05 1.88
CA GLN A 36 0.69 6.59 0.59
C GLN A 36 1.76 5.73 -0.08
N HIS A 37 2.69 5.18 0.69
CA HIS A 37 3.73 4.29 0.18
C HIS A 37 3.15 3.00 -0.44
N TYR A 38 2.08 2.45 0.14
CA TYR A 38 1.42 1.23 -0.36
C TYR A 38 0.22 1.47 -1.28
N GLU A 39 -0.17 2.72 -1.54
CA GLU A 39 -1.38 3.07 -2.30
C GLU A 39 -1.39 2.45 -3.70
N SER A 40 -0.27 2.54 -4.44
CA SER A 40 -0.17 1.96 -5.79
C SER A 40 -0.30 0.43 -5.78
N TYR A 41 0.26 -0.23 -4.77
CA TYR A 41 0.16 -1.67 -4.60
C TYR A 41 -1.28 -2.08 -4.25
N MET A 42 -1.93 -1.40 -3.30
CA MET A 42 -3.34 -1.62 -2.97
C MET A 42 -4.26 -1.38 -4.17
N ALA A 43 -4.00 -0.33 -4.96
CA ALA A 43 -4.72 -0.05 -6.20
C ALA A 43 -4.60 -1.22 -7.19
N SER A 44 -3.38 -1.72 -7.42
CA SER A 44 -3.14 -2.86 -8.32
C SER A 44 -3.85 -4.13 -7.86
N LEU A 45 -3.84 -4.44 -6.55
CA LEU A 45 -4.51 -5.60 -5.97
C LEU A 45 -6.03 -5.47 -6.00
N SER A 46 -6.54 -4.25 -6.10
CA SER A 46 -7.98 -3.96 -6.12
C SER A 46 -8.57 -3.94 -7.52
N MET A 47 -7.74 -4.04 -8.57
CA MET A 47 -8.21 -4.11 -9.95
C MET A 47 -8.95 -5.42 -10.22
N ARG A 48 -10.17 -5.33 -10.77
CA ARG A 48 -10.94 -6.49 -11.23
C ARG A 48 -11.88 -6.14 -12.37
N LYS A 49 -12.48 -7.17 -12.97
CA LYS A 49 -13.60 -7.00 -13.88
C LYS A 49 -14.84 -6.65 -13.05
N LEU A 50 -15.41 -5.49 -13.34
CA LEU A 50 -16.65 -4.98 -12.75
C LEU A 50 -17.72 -4.92 -13.83
N GLN A 51 -18.98 -4.95 -13.38
CA GLN A 51 -20.14 -4.78 -14.24
C GLN A 51 -20.83 -3.47 -13.88
N ASP A 52 -21.08 -2.62 -14.87
CA ASP A 52 -21.89 -1.41 -14.67
C ASP A 52 -23.39 -1.74 -14.64
N GLU A 53 -24.22 -0.73 -14.36
CA GLU A 53 -25.69 -0.85 -14.32
C GLU A 53 -26.31 -1.27 -15.66
N GLN A 54 -25.59 -1.06 -16.77
CA GLN A 54 -26.03 -1.42 -18.12
C GLN A 54 -25.59 -2.84 -18.51
N GLY A 55 -24.86 -3.53 -17.62
CA GLY A 55 -24.37 -4.88 -17.82
C GLY A 55 -23.01 -4.97 -18.52
N ASN A 56 -22.34 -3.86 -18.83
CA ASN A 56 -21.04 -3.85 -19.48
C ASN A 56 -19.94 -4.26 -18.51
N ILE A 57 -19.04 -5.13 -18.97
CA ILE A 57 -17.89 -5.57 -18.19
C ILE A 57 -16.67 -4.73 -18.54
N TYR A 58 -16.03 -4.13 -17.53
CA TYR A 58 -14.81 -3.33 -17.70
C TYR A 58 -13.83 -3.61 -16.57
N TRP A 59 -12.55 -3.26 -16.76
CA TRP A 59 -11.56 -3.29 -15.70
C TRP A 59 -11.66 -2.01 -14.86
N GLY A 60 -11.92 -2.17 -13.58
CA GLY A 60 -12.03 -1.06 -12.64
C GLY A 60 -11.46 -1.41 -11.27
N MET A 61 -11.25 -0.35 -10.48
CA MET A 61 -10.86 -0.49 -9.08
C MET A 61 -12.09 -0.88 -8.26
N ASP A 62 -12.03 -2.03 -7.61
CA ASP A 62 -13.01 -2.40 -6.59
C ASP A 62 -12.72 -1.62 -5.31
N LYS A 63 -13.56 -0.61 -5.07
CA LYS A 63 -13.39 0.33 -3.97
C LYS A 63 -13.48 -0.35 -2.60
N ASP A 64 -14.38 -1.31 -2.43
CA ASP A 64 -14.55 -2.02 -1.16
C ASP A 64 -13.29 -2.81 -0.79
N THR A 65 -12.67 -3.45 -1.77
CA THR A 65 -11.41 -4.17 -1.56
C THR A 65 -10.27 -3.21 -1.28
N HIS A 66 -10.21 -2.10 -2.01
CA HIS A 66 -9.21 -1.07 -1.79
C HIS A 66 -9.28 -0.49 -0.37
N ASP A 67 -10.48 -0.11 0.06
CA ASP A 67 -10.72 0.44 1.39
C ASP A 67 -10.47 -0.61 2.48
N ARG A 68 -10.82 -1.88 2.24
CA ARG A 68 -10.50 -2.99 3.16
C ARG A 68 -8.99 -3.22 3.29
N LEU A 69 -8.24 -3.16 2.19
CA LEU A 69 -6.78 -3.27 2.22
C LEU A 69 -6.16 -2.12 3.01
N ARG A 70 -6.63 -0.89 2.78
CA ARG A 70 -6.19 0.29 3.54
C ARG A 70 -6.46 0.14 5.04
N SER A 71 -7.68 -0.25 5.43
CA SER A 71 -8.03 -0.46 6.84
C SER A 71 -7.18 -1.56 7.48
N LYS A 72 -6.95 -2.67 6.79
CA LYS A 72 -6.10 -3.76 7.29
C LYS A 72 -4.65 -3.33 7.44
N LEU A 73 -4.11 -2.57 6.49
CA LEU A 73 -2.76 -2.02 6.60
C LEU A 73 -2.61 -1.15 7.86
N MET A 74 -3.55 -0.23 8.09
CA MET A 74 -3.55 0.62 9.29
C MET A 74 -3.60 -0.20 10.58
N GLN A 75 -4.50 -1.18 10.66
CA GLN A 75 -4.62 -2.07 11.82
C GLN A 75 -3.33 -2.86 12.06
N SER A 76 -2.75 -3.43 11.00
CA SER A 76 -1.50 -4.18 11.10
C SER A 76 -0.35 -3.32 11.56
N VAL A 77 -0.25 -2.06 11.10
CA VAL A 77 0.81 -1.12 11.53
C VAL A 77 0.67 -0.78 13.02
N LEU A 78 -0.55 -0.55 13.51
CA LEU A 78 -0.81 -0.27 14.93
C LEU A 78 -0.58 -1.49 15.84
N ALA A 79 -0.85 -2.70 15.33
CA ALA A 79 -0.66 -3.94 16.07
C ALA A 79 0.74 -4.55 15.90
N PHE A 80 1.60 -3.92 15.11
CA PHE A 80 2.94 -4.43 14.82
C PHE A 80 3.81 -4.41 16.09
N GLU A 81 4.35 -5.57 16.47
CA GLU A 81 5.32 -5.68 17.55
C GLU A 81 6.71 -5.28 17.00
N ILE A 82 7.28 -4.23 17.59
CA ILE A 82 8.61 -3.69 17.24
C ILE A 82 9.68 -4.28 18.17
#